data_AF-A0A0V1DAN0-F1
#
_entry.id   AF-A0A0V1DAN0-F1
#
_cell.length_a   1.000
_cell.length_b   1.000
_cell.length_c   1.000
_cell.angle_alpha   90.00
_cell.angle_beta   90.00
_cell.angle_gamma   90.00
#
_symmetry.space_group_name_H-M   'P 1'
#
loop_
_entity.id
_entity.type
_entity.pdbx_description
1 polymer ?
#
loop_
_entity_poly.entity_id
_entity_poly.type
_entity_poly.pdbx_seq_one_letter_code
_entity_poly.pdbx_strand_id
1 'polypeptide(L)'
;LNIMHLAWLNQCVGHYNHRYFYLTLIFMWLCCIYVVYGMRECFIDHYRIEGSVVPWCMAMENKLCYAKWLCHYETNISTKCEMEQETCRELVSGRIVQYLILVEFFVALAIVVGLLWLIYSHGKIISNGETSIEYYINLATAKKFAMRRKVYMNPYDFGWKKNWKSFLG
;
A
#
# COMPACT_ATOMS: atom_id res chain seq x y z
N LEU A 1 -15.66 -17.07 -20.75
CA LEU A 1 -15.96 -16.36 -19.50
C LEU A 1 -14.63 -16.30 -18.73
N ASN A 2 -13.81 -15.28 -18.97
CA ASN A 2 -12.38 -15.32 -18.64
C ASN A 2 -12.09 -14.22 -17.63
N ILE A 3 -11.89 -14.61 -16.37
CA ILE A 3 -11.82 -13.69 -15.23
C ILE A 3 -10.56 -14.02 -14.44
N MET A 4 -9.73 -13.02 -14.21
CA MET A 4 -8.74 -13.07 -13.13
C MET A 4 -9.50 -12.82 -11.82
N HIS A 5 -9.72 -13.87 -11.04
CA HIS A 5 -10.42 -13.76 -9.76
C HIS A 5 -9.47 -13.09 -8.76
N LEU A 6 -9.71 -11.81 -8.46
CA LEU A 6 -8.96 -11.13 -7.42
C LEU A 6 -9.65 -11.38 -6.08
N ALA A 7 -9.08 -12.30 -5.28
CA ALA A 7 -9.63 -12.68 -3.97
C ALA A 7 -9.89 -11.45 -3.07
N TRP A 8 -9.06 -10.42 -3.17
CA TRP A 8 -9.14 -9.20 -2.37
C TRP A 8 -10.39 -8.36 -2.60
N LEU A 9 -10.94 -8.36 -3.82
CA LEU A 9 -12.13 -7.57 -4.15
C LEU A 9 -13.40 -8.42 -4.19
N ASN A 10 -13.31 -9.73 -3.97
CA ASN A 10 -14.40 -10.69 -4.12
C ASN A 10 -15.21 -10.47 -5.41
N GLN A 11 -14.52 -10.02 -6.46
CA GLN A 11 -15.09 -9.59 -7.72
C GLN A 11 -14.15 -9.94 -8.87
N CYS A 12 -14.76 -10.04 -10.03
CA CYS A 12 -14.11 -10.42 -11.26
C CYS A 12 -13.56 -9.17 -11.96
N VAL A 13 -12.24 -9.06 -12.15
CA VAL A 13 -11.68 -7.95 -12.92
C VAL A 13 -11.69 -8.33 -14.40
N GLY A 14 -12.66 -7.78 -15.13
CA GLY A 14 -12.79 -7.91 -16.58
C GLY A 14 -12.46 -6.60 -17.31
N HIS A 15 -12.56 -6.62 -18.64
CA HIS A 15 -12.22 -5.48 -19.52
C HIS A 15 -12.88 -4.16 -19.10
N TYR A 16 -14.17 -4.17 -18.79
CA TYR A 16 -14.93 -2.98 -18.39
C TYR A 16 -14.53 -2.40 -17.03
N ASN A 17 -13.94 -3.20 -16.15
CA ASN A 17 -13.53 -2.76 -14.80
C ASN A 17 -12.01 -2.61 -14.66
N HIS A 18 -11.24 -2.94 -15.71
CA HIS A 18 -9.78 -2.94 -15.67
C HIS A 18 -9.19 -1.54 -15.39
N ARG A 19 -9.81 -0.49 -15.94
CA ARG A 19 -9.47 0.91 -15.67
C ARG A 19 -9.60 1.26 -14.19
N TYR A 20 -10.76 0.98 -13.59
CA TYR A 20 -11.01 1.33 -12.20
C TYR A 20 -10.12 0.53 -11.27
N PHE A 21 -9.88 -0.75 -11.56
CA PHE A 21 -8.92 -1.56 -10.82
C PHE A 21 -7.52 -0.91 -10.80
N TYR A 22 -6.99 -0.52 -11.96
CA TYR A 22 -5.67 0.11 -12.05
C TYR A 22 -5.60 1.45 -11.29
N LEU A 23 -6.66 2.27 -11.39
CA LEU A 23 -6.76 3.51 -10.63
C LEU A 23 -6.81 3.26 -9.11
N THR A 24 -7.57 2.25 -8.66
CA THR A 24 -7.62 1.85 -7.25
C THR A 24 -6.25 1.45 -6.73
N LEU A 25 -5.43 0.72 -7.53
CA LEU A 25 -4.05 0.40 -7.14
C LEU A 25 -3.21 1.67 -6.93
N ILE A 26 -3.29 2.64 -7.83
CA ILE A 26 -2.56 3.91 -7.72
C ILE A 26 -3.00 4.68 -6.48
N PHE A 27 -4.31 4.82 -6.24
CA PHE A 27 -4.80 5.53 -5.07
C PHE A 27 -4.39 4.84 -3.76
N MET A 28 -4.49 3.51 -3.68
CA MET A 28 -4.00 2.77 -2.52
C MET A 28 -2.51 3.00 -2.29
N TRP A 29 -1.70 2.99 -3.35
CA TRP A 29 -0.27 3.25 -3.25
C TRP A 29 0.05 4.66 -2.73
N LEU A 30 -0.65 5.68 -3.24
CA LEU A 30 -0.51 7.05 -2.75
C LEU A 30 -0.94 7.20 -1.29
N CYS A 31 -2.03 6.55 -0.88
CA CYS A 31 -2.48 6.54 0.51
C CYS A 31 -1.44 5.88 1.44
N CYS A 32 -0.86 4.75 1.04
CA CYS A 32 0.17 4.09 1.83
C CYS A 32 1.44 4.95 1.96
N ILE A 33 1.85 5.65 0.88
CA ILE A 33 2.96 6.62 0.96
C ILE A 33 2.65 7.75 1.94
N TYR A 34 1.43 8.29 1.89
CA TYR A 34 1.00 9.32 2.82
C TYR A 34 1.08 8.86 4.28
N VAL A 35 0.62 7.64 4.58
CA VAL A 35 0.73 7.05 5.92
C VAL A 35 2.20 6.90 6.35
N VAL A 36 3.06 6.32 5.50
CA VAL A 36 4.49 6.16 5.80
C VAL A 36 5.15 7.53 6.06
N TYR A 37 4.84 8.54 5.25
CA TYR A 37 5.38 9.88 5.42
C TYR A 37 4.88 10.53 6.71
N GLY A 38 3.58 10.41 7.03
CA GLY A 38 3.00 10.96 8.25
C GLY A 38 3.53 10.29 9.52
N MET A 39 3.77 8.99 9.48
CA MET A 39 4.21 8.19 10.63
C MET A 39 5.73 8.21 10.84
N ARG A 40 6.52 8.76 9.92
CA ARG A 40 7.99 8.70 9.98
C ARG A 40 8.57 9.28 11.28
N GLU A 41 8.04 10.40 11.76
CA GLU A 41 8.57 11.08 12.96
C GLU A 41 8.25 10.25 14.20
N CYS A 42 7.01 9.76 14.30
CA CYS A 42 6.59 8.84 15.35
C CYS A 42 7.41 7.55 15.35
N PHE A 43 7.69 6.99 14.17
CA PHE A 43 8.57 5.82 14.04
C PHE A 43 9.99 6.11 14.53
N ILE A 44 10.59 7.23 14.15
CA ILE A 44 11.96 7.59 14.56
C ILE A 44 12.05 7.71 16.09
N ASP A 45 11.07 8.35 16.73
CA ASP A 45 11.06 8.53 18.19
C ASP A 45 10.96 7.22 18.96
N HIS A 46 10.21 6.25 18.45
CA HIS A 46 10.05 4.95 19.10
C HIS A 46 11.15 3.96 18.71
N TYR A 47 11.78 4.14 17.55
CA TYR A 47 12.91 3.34 17.08
C TYR A 47 14.24 3.77 17.71
N ARG A 48 14.47 5.09 17.84
CA ARG A 48 15.64 5.67 18.50
C ARG A 48 15.24 6.07 19.92
N ILE A 49 15.62 5.25 20.90
CA ILE A 49 15.51 5.59 22.31
C ILE A 49 16.60 6.63 22.66
N GLU A 50 16.58 7.80 22.03
CA GLU A 50 17.52 8.90 22.33
C GLU A 50 16.82 9.93 23.21
N GLY A 51 17.19 9.93 24.50
CA GLY A 51 16.48 10.62 25.58
C GLY A 51 16.66 12.14 25.66
N SER A 52 16.58 12.88 24.55
CA SER A 52 16.74 14.35 24.59
C SER A 52 15.79 15.16 23.70
N VAL A 53 14.88 14.52 22.95
CA VAL A 53 13.90 15.21 22.09
C VAL A 53 12.49 14.98 22.65
N VAL A 54 11.65 16.03 22.63
CA VAL A 54 10.22 15.90 22.98
C VAL A 54 9.58 14.95 21.97
N PRO A 55 9.03 13.79 22.39
CA PRO A 55 8.44 12.83 21.47
C PRO A 55 7.28 13.46 20.70
N TRP A 56 7.11 13.08 19.45
CA TRP A 56 6.03 13.50 18.54
C TRP A 56 4.66 13.38 19.20
N CYS A 57 4.45 12.35 20.01
CA CYS A 57 3.20 12.15 20.74
C CYS A 57 2.95 13.22 21.81
N MET A 58 3.97 13.84 22.41
CA MET A 58 3.80 14.99 23.32
C MET A 58 3.57 16.28 22.52
N ALA A 59 4.24 16.44 21.38
CA ALA A 59 4.02 17.58 20.47
C ALA A 59 2.60 17.59 19.87
N MET A 60 1.96 16.42 19.77
CA MET A 60 0.62 16.24 19.21
C MET A 60 -0.51 16.16 20.25
N GLU A 61 -0.22 16.26 21.55
CA GLU A 61 -1.21 16.12 22.65
C GLU A 61 -2.44 17.02 22.43
N ASN A 62 -2.23 18.27 22.01
CA ASN A 62 -3.32 19.24 21.79
C ASN A 62 -3.94 19.19 20.39
N LYS A 63 -3.47 18.29 19.52
CA LYS A 63 -3.92 18.15 18.12
C LYS A 63 -4.67 16.84 17.88
N LEU A 64 -4.33 15.79 18.62
CA LEU A 64 -4.87 14.45 18.45
C LEU A 64 -5.23 13.85 19.81
N CYS A 65 -6.48 13.42 19.98
CA CYS A 65 -7.00 12.83 21.22
C CYS A 65 -6.17 11.61 21.69
N TYR A 66 -5.62 10.82 20.76
CA TYR A 66 -4.84 9.62 21.04
C TYR A 66 -3.33 9.87 21.23
N ALA A 67 -2.85 11.10 21.06
CA ALA A 67 -1.41 11.37 21.19
C ALA A 67 -0.91 11.13 22.62
N LYS A 68 -1.73 11.43 23.64
CA LYS A 68 -1.43 11.11 25.04
C LYS A 68 -1.31 9.60 25.30
N TRP A 69 -2.10 8.80 24.60
CA TRP A 69 -2.05 7.33 24.66
C TRP A 69 -0.74 6.79 24.06
N LEU A 70 -0.30 7.33 22.91
CA LEU A 70 0.96 6.95 22.26
C LEU A 70 2.19 7.26 23.13
N CYS A 71 2.11 8.27 23.99
CA CYS A 71 3.21 8.75 24.82
C CYS A 71 3.39 8.03 26.15
N HIS A 72 2.55 7.05 26.47
CA HIS A 72 2.67 6.30 27.72
C HIS A 72 3.80 5.26 27.65
N TYR A 73 5.05 5.74 27.63
CA TYR A 73 6.25 4.96 27.87
C TYR A 73 6.43 4.78 29.38
N GLU A 74 6.75 3.57 29.82
CA GLU A 74 6.90 3.17 31.22
C GLU A 74 8.12 3.87 31.83
N THR A 75 7.95 5.15 32.18
CA THR A 75 8.77 5.84 33.17
C THR A 75 8.00 5.80 34.48
N ASN A 76 8.71 5.68 35.60
CA ASN A 76 8.16 5.79 36.96
C ASN A 76 7.64 7.23 37.23
N ILE A 77 6.69 7.70 36.44
CA ILE A 77 6.05 9.00 36.56
C ILE A 77 4.57 8.70 36.75
N SER A 78 4.11 8.95 37.97
CA SER A 78 2.70 9.00 38.34
C SER A 78 2.03 10.11 37.52
N THR A 79 1.54 9.80 36.32
CA THR A 79 0.53 10.63 35.67
C THR A 79 -0.78 10.42 36.41
N LYS A 80 -1.11 11.36 37.31
CA LYS A 80 -2.48 11.54 37.78
C LYS A 80 -3.37 11.75 36.56
N CYS A 81 -4.16 10.73 36.24
CA CYS A 81 -5.21 10.82 35.24
C CYS A 81 -6.42 11.48 35.92
N GLU A 82 -6.56 12.79 35.79
CA GLU A 82 -7.83 13.48 36.09
C GLU A 82 -8.60 13.64 34.78
N MET A 83 -9.21 12.55 34.31
CA MET A 83 -10.29 12.57 33.31
C MET A 83 -11.07 11.25 33.40
N GLU A 84 -12.39 11.34 33.20
CA GLU A 84 -13.41 10.36 33.58
C GLU A 84 -13.11 8.87 33.36
N GLN A 85 -13.54 8.10 34.35
CA GLN A 85 -13.00 6.82 34.81
C GLN A 85 -13.44 5.58 34.00
N GLU A 86 -14.12 5.74 32.87
CA GLU A 86 -14.62 4.58 32.09
C GLU A 86 -13.75 4.18 30.90
N THR A 87 -12.94 5.08 30.34
CA THR A 87 -12.15 4.78 29.11
C THR A 87 -10.77 4.15 29.39
N CYS A 88 -10.31 4.15 30.64
CA CYS A 88 -8.96 3.66 31.04
C CYS A 88 -8.93 2.18 31.50
N ARG A 89 -9.92 1.35 31.15
CA ARG A 89 -9.99 -0.05 31.66
C ARG A 89 -9.32 -1.13 30.82
N GLU A 90 -8.62 -0.78 29.74
CA GLU A 90 -7.67 -1.69 29.07
C GLU A 90 -6.42 -0.90 28.64
N LEU A 91 -5.61 -0.49 29.61
CA LEU A 91 -4.34 0.20 29.36
C LEU A 91 -3.31 -0.80 28.79
N VAL A 92 -3.19 -0.84 27.47
CA VAL A 92 -2.15 -1.61 26.76
C VAL A 92 -0.76 -1.09 27.18
N SER A 93 0.14 -1.98 27.61
CA SER A 93 1.50 -1.62 28.06
C SER A 93 2.25 -0.79 27.02
N GLY A 94 2.98 0.25 27.43
CA GLY A 94 3.73 1.15 26.52
C GLY A 94 4.71 0.43 25.58
N ARG A 95 5.24 -0.73 25.98
CA ARG A 95 6.04 -1.59 25.11
C ARG A 95 5.24 -2.14 23.93
N ILE A 96 3.99 -2.53 24.16
CA ILE A 96 3.11 -3.03 23.10
C ILE A 96 2.82 -1.91 22.10
N VAL A 97 2.60 -0.68 22.56
CA VAL A 97 2.41 0.49 21.69
C VAL A 97 3.63 0.73 20.80
N GLN A 98 4.84 0.69 21.36
CA GLN A 98 6.10 0.73 20.59
C GLN A 98 6.16 -0.35 19.51
N TYR A 99 5.87 -1.60 19.87
CA TYR A 99 5.85 -2.70 18.90
C TYR A 99 4.82 -2.50 17.80
N LEU A 100 3.61 -2.01 18.13
CA LEU A 100 2.55 -1.75 17.16
C LEU A 100 2.96 -0.69 16.14
N ILE A 101 3.56 0.42 16.57
CA ILE A 101 4.01 1.51 15.69
C ILE A 101 5.11 1.00 14.73
N LEU A 102 6.07 0.23 15.24
CA LEU A 102 7.12 -0.35 14.41
C LEU A 102 6.55 -1.32 13.38
N VAL A 103 5.67 -2.24 13.81
CA VAL A 103 5.02 -3.21 12.92
C VAL A 103 4.18 -2.50 11.86
N GLU A 104 3.36 -1.52 12.25
CA GLU A 104 2.53 -0.74 11.32
C GLU A 104 3.39 -0.05 10.26
N PHE A 105 4.49 0.61 10.66
CA PHE A 105 5.39 1.29 9.73
C PHE A 105 6.04 0.32 8.72
N PHE A 106 6.56 -0.81 9.19
CA PHE A 106 7.18 -1.80 8.31
C PHE A 106 6.16 -2.50 7.40
N VAL A 107 4.97 -2.80 7.89
CA VAL A 107 3.88 -3.36 7.08
C VAL A 107 3.45 -2.36 6.01
N ALA A 108 3.26 -1.09 6.36
CA ALA A 108 2.92 -0.04 5.40
C ALA A 108 4.00 0.09 4.32
N LEU A 109 5.29 0.07 4.70
CA LEU A 109 6.40 0.10 3.76
C LEU A 109 6.41 -1.11 2.83
N ALA A 110 6.18 -2.32 3.35
CA ALA A 110 6.08 -3.54 2.56
C ALA A 110 4.91 -3.47 1.55
N ILE A 111 3.77 -2.92 1.97
CA ILE A 111 2.60 -2.71 1.09
C ILE A 111 2.95 -1.71 -0.02
N VAL A 112 3.65 -0.60 0.27
CA VAL A 112 4.09 0.36 -0.76
C VAL A 112 4.94 -0.33 -1.83
N VAL A 113 5.90 -1.16 -1.43
CA VAL A 113 6.75 -1.90 -2.37
C VAL A 113 5.94 -2.92 -3.18
N GLY A 114 5.06 -3.68 -2.52
CA GLY A 114 4.21 -4.67 -3.17
C GLY A 114 3.23 -4.05 -4.19
N LEU A 115 2.61 -2.93 -3.83
CA LEU A 115 1.72 -2.18 -4.72
C LEU A 115 2.49 -1.55 -5.87
N LEU A 116 3.69 -1.02 -5.65
CA LEU A 116 4.54 -0.50 -6.73
C LEU A 116 4.85 -1.57 -7.76
N TRP A 117 5.23 -2.77 -7.30
CA TRP A 117 5.48 -3.92 -8.18
C TRP A 117 4.23 -4.28 -9.00
N LEU A 118 3.06 -4.29 -8.36
CA LEU A 118 1.79 -4.58 -9.02
C LEU A 118 1.42 -3.52 -10.06
N ILE A 119 1.51 -2.23 -9.72
CA ILE A 119 1.28 -1.10 -10.62
C ILE A 119 2.21 -1.16 -11.82
N TYR A 120 3.50 -1.45 -11.60
CA TYR A 120 4.48 -1.59 -12.68
C TYR A 120 4.16 -2.77 -13.61
N SER A 121 3.85 -3.93 -13.04
CA SER A 121 3.54 -5.15 -13.80
C SER A 121 2.31 -4.95 -14.69
N HIS A 122 1.23 -4.37 -14.14
CA HIS A 122 0.02 -4.06 -14.91
C HIS A 122 0.25 -2.93 -15.91
N GLY A 123 1.00 -1.89 -15.53
CA GLY A 123 1.35 -0.78 -16.42
C GLY A 123 2.15 -1.22 -17.64
N LYS A 124 3.04 -2.21 -17.48
CA LYS A 124 3.78 -2.82 -18.60
C LYS A 124 2.85 -3.54 -19.58
N ILE A 125 1.89 -4.31 -19.05
CA ILE A 125 0.90 -5.04 -19.87
C ILE A 125 -0.01 -4.05 -20.62
N ILE A 126 -0.48 -3.00 -19.95
CA ILE A 126 -1.27 -1.91 -20.56
C ILE A 126 -0.45 -1.19 -21.65
N SER A 127 0.85 -0.95 -21.40
CA SER A 127 1.73 -0.31 -22.37
C SER A 127 1.87 -1.10 -23.67
N ASN A 128 1.72 -2.42 -23.61
CA ASN A 128 1.74 -3.32 -24.78
C ASN A 128 0.36 -3.53 -25.43
N GLY A 129 -0.68 -2.84 -24.93
CA GLY A 129 -2.04 -2.98 -25.46
C GLY A 129 -2.68 -4.33 -25.12
N GLU A 130 -2.34 -4.90 -23.97
CA GLU A 130 -2.82 -6.21 -23.53
C GLU A 130 -3.57 -6.11 -22.19
N THR A 131 -4.41 -7.10 -21.91
CA THR A 131 -4.92 -7.45 -20.57
C THR A 131 -4.10 -8.59 -19.96
N SER A 132 -4.20 -8.82 -18.65
CA SER A 132 -3.48 -9.92 -17.99
C SER A 132 -3.75 -11.29 -18.61
N ILE A 133 -4.96 -11.52 -19.14
CA ILE A 133 -5.33 -12.76 -19.83
C ILE A 133 -4.68 -12.83 -21.20
N GLU A 134 -4.76 -11.75 -21.98
CA GLU A 134 -4.14 -11.65 -23.30
C GLU A 134 -2.62 -11.81 -23.21
N TYR A 135 -1.99 -11.30 -22.16
CA TYR A 135 -0.56 -11.53 -21.91
C TYR A 135 -0.19 -13.02 -21.89
N TYR A 136 -0.95 -13.87 -21.18
CA TYR A 136 -0.68 -15.32 -21.15
C TYR A 136 -0.98 -16.00 -22.48
N ILE A 137 -2.02 -15.56 -23.20
CA ILE A 137 -2.35 -16.05 -24.54
C ILE A 137 -1.23 -15.68 -25.54
N ASN A 138 -0.76 -14.44 -25.49
CA ASN A 138 0.30 -13.91 -26.34
C ASN A 138 1.63 -14.58 -26.02
N LEU A 139 1.92 -14.85 -24.75
CA LEU A 139 3.09 -15.63 -24.34
C LEU A 139 3.05 -17.07 -24.88
N ALA A 140 1.91 -17.75 -24.79
CA ALA A 140 1.75 -19.09 -25.33
C ALA A 140 1.83 -19.11 -26.87
N THR A 141 1.27 -18.08 -27.51
CA THR A 141 1.29 -17.91 -28.97
C THR A 141 2.70 -17.61 -29.47
N ALA A 142 3.43 -16.73 -28.78
CA ALA A 142 4.83 -16.40 -29.08
C ALA A 142 5.73 -17.64 -29.02
N LYS A 143 5.54 -18.52 -28.02
CA LYS A 143 6.25 -19.81 -27.94
C LYS A 143 5.96 -20.70 -29.16
N LYS A 144 4.71 -20.77 -29.61
CA LYS A 144 4.32 -21.54 -30.82
C LYS A 144 4.92 -20.96 -32.11
N PHE A 145 4.98 -19.64 -32.22
CA PHE A 145 5.60 -18.97 -33.37
C PHE A 145 7.13 -19.16 -33.39
N ALA A 146 7.78 -19.10 -32.23
CA ALA A 146 9.22 -19.32 -32.10
C ALA A 146 9.63 -20.73 -32.56
N MET A 147 8.84 -21.77 -32.23
CA MET A 147 9.06 -23.13 -32.76
C MET A 147 9.01 -23.21 -34.30
N ARG A 148 8.25 -22.32 -34.93
CA ARG A 148 8.13 -22.20 -36.40
C ARG A 148 9.13 -21.19 -36.99
N ARG A 149 10.11 -20.72 -36.22
CA ARG A 149 11.07 -19.65 -36.57
C ARG A 149 10.38 -18.36 -37.05
N LYS A 150 9.21 -18.04 -36.48
CA LYS A 150 8.48 -16.79 -36.72
C LYS A 150 8.45 -15.95 -35.45
N VAL A 151 8.42 -14.63 -35.62
CA VAL A 151 8.22 -13.69 -34.51
C VAL A 151 6.72 -13.40 -34.38
N TYR A 152 6.20 -13.47 -33.16
CA TYR A 152 4.83 -13.06 -32.85
C TYR A 152 4.83 -11.58 -32.49
N MET A 153 3.92 -10.82 -33.10
CA MET A 153 3.68 -9.42 -32.79
C MET A 153 2.23 -9.28 -32.34
N ASN A 154 1.99 -8.60 -31.22
CA ASN A 154 0.65 -8.35 -30.74
C ASN A 154 -0.08 -7.39 -31.71
N PRO A 155 -1.18 -7.81 -32.37
CA PRO A 155 -1.91 -6.94 -33.30
C PRO A 155 -2.60 -5.75 -32.61
N TYR A 156 -2.77 -5.81 -31.28
CA TYR A 156 -3.39 -4.75 -30.48
C TYR A 156 -2.37 -3.78 -29.87
N ASP A 157 -1.08 -3.94 -30.14
CA ASP A 157 -0.06 -2.97 -29.73
C ASP A 157 0.03 -1.81 -30.74
N PHE A 158 -0.58 -0.68 -30.40
CA PHE A 158 -0.55 0.55 -31.21
C PHE A 158 0.55 1.53 -30.77
N GLY A 159 1.44 1.09 -29.87
CA GLY A 159 2.45 1.91 -29.22
C GLY A 159 1.96 2.59 -27.94
N TRP A 160 2.88 2.79 -27.00
CA TRP A 160 2.57 3.14 -25.61
C TRP A 160 1.55 4.28 -25.46
N LYS A 161 1.73 5.43 -26.13
CA LYS A 161 0.80 6.58 -26.00
C LYS A 161 -0.63 6.23 -26.43
N LYS A 162 -0.79 5.49 -27.53
CA LYS A 162 -2.11 5.13 -28.04
C LYS A 162 -2.77 4.07 -27.17
N ASN A 163 -1.98 3.11 -26.68
CA ASN A 163 -2.47 2.06 -25.78
C ASN A 163 -2.96 2.67 -24.46
N TRP A 164 -2.18 3.57 -23.85
CA TRP A 164 -2.57 4.29 -22.64
C TRP A 164 -3.79 5.20 -22.84
N LYS A 165 -3.87 5.92 -23.97
CA LYS A 165 -5.04 6.72 -24.31
C LYS A 165 -6.29 5.84 -24.45
N SER A 166 -6.19 4.73 -25.17
CA SER A 166 -7.29 3.77 -25.34
C SER A 166 -7.73 3.15 -24.02
N PHE A 167 -6.80 2.95 -23.08
CA PHE A 167 -7.10 2.36 -21.78
C PHE A 167 -7.80 3.34 -20.83
N LEU A 168 -7.36 4.60 -20.79
CA LEU A 168 -7.94 5.61 -19.90
C LEU A 168 -9.21 6.27 -20.48
N GLY A 169 -9.34 6.33 -21.81
CA GLY A 169 -10.38 7.06 -22.54
C GLY A 169 -9.81 8.27 -23.28
#